data_AF-A9B5T0-F1
#
_entry.id   AF-A9B5T0-F1
#
_cell.length_a   1.000
_cell.length_b   1.000
_cell.length_c   1.000
_cell.angle_alpha   90.00
_cell.angle_beta   90.00
_cell.angle_gamma   90.00
#
_symmetry.space_group_name_H-M   'P 1'
#
loop_
_entity.id
_entity.type
_entity.pdbx_description
1 polymer ?
#
loop_
_entity_poly.entity_id
_entity_poly.type
_entity_poly.pdbx_seq_one_letter_code
_entity_poly.pdbx_strand_id
1 'polypeptide(L)'
;MDEIDETALIFERSALRKLFRKAEDYELPLDIRLSQHGFYHWLAERTNRIYLVWHDGTQTRGIVFNMSAHAGKPFRQRQCDLCGQFVEVGDMISVRSLKGRQDAAYQATYSYICADLEDCRGSAISTGQLNHFLNKHRS
;
A
#
# COMPACT_ATOMS: atom_id res chain seq x y z
N MET A 1 -27.69 -16.92 -8.83
CA MET A 1 -26.25 -17.24 -8.93
C MET A 1 -25.74 -16.23 -9.93
N ASP A 2 -25.56 -15.01 -9.46
CA ASP A 2 -25.27 -13.86 -10.32
C ASP A 2 -23.76 -13.72 -10.39
N GLU A 3 -23.20 -14.06 -11.55
CA GLU A 3 -21.89 -13.59 -11.97
C GLU A 3 -21.98 -12.07 -12.13
N ILE A 4 -21.70 -11.35 -11.04
CA ILE A 4 -21.34 -9.95 -11.15
C ILE A 4 -19.97 -9.95 -11.82
N ASP A 5 -19.96 -9.71 -13.12
CA ASP A 5 -18.78 -9.32 -13.88
C ASP A 5 -18.26 -8.01 -13.27
N GLU A 6 -17.50 -8.14 -12.17
CA GLU A 6 -16.73 -7.05 -11.59
C GLU A 6 -15.71 -6.65 -12.66
N THR A 7 -16.02 -5.62 -13.43
CA THR A 7 -15.09 -5.04 -14.41
C THR A 7 -13.80 -4.64 -13.69
N ALA A 8 -12.81 -5.53 -13.71
CA ALA A 8 -11.50 -5.29 -13.14
C ALA A 8 -10.85 -4.17 -13.96
N LEU A 9 -10.45 -3.10 -13.27
CA LEU A 9 -9.69 -2.01 -13.86
C LEU A 9 -8.25 -2.49 -14.04
N ILE A 10 -7.81 -2.57 -15.29
CA ILE A 10 -6.42 -2.90 -15.63
C ILE A 10 -5.62 -1.60 -15.72
N PHE A 11 -4.55 -1.50 -14.93
CA PHE A 11 -3.63 -0.37 -14.97
C PHE A 11 -2.29 -0.82 -15.52
N GLU A 12 -1.96 -0.37 -16.72
CA GLU A 12 -0.64 -0.58 -17.31
C GLU A 12 0.44 0.26 -16.60
N ARG A 13 1.70 -0.17 -16.74
CA ARG A 13 2.89 0.52 -16.22
C ARG A 13 2.92 2.02 -16.56
N SER A 14 2.42 2.42 -17.73
CA SER A 14 2.37 3.83 -18.15
C SER A 14 1.47 4.67 -17.23
N ALA A 15 0.36 4.12 -16.74
CA ALA A 15 -0.52 4.76 -15.76
C ALA A 15 0.11 4.74 -14.36
N LEU A 16 0.75 3.64 -13.97
CA LEU A 16 1.48 3.53 -12.70
C LEU A 16 2.63 4.55 -12.62
N ARG A 17 3.34 4.78 -13.72
CA ARG A 17 4.38 5.81 -13.85
C ARG A 17 3.85 7.22 -13.59
N LYS A 18 2.61 7.51 -14.00
CA LYS A 18 1.95 8.81 -13.73
C LYS A 18 1.61 8.97 -12.25
N LEU A 19 1.18 7.90 -11.58
CA LEU A 19 0.92 7.86 -10.13
C LEU A 19 2.22 7.97 -9.32
N PHE A 20 3.28 7.28 -9.75
CA PHE A 20 4.55 7.16 -9.04
C PHE A 20 5.70 7.76 -9.86
N ARG A 21 5.67 9.08 -10.05
CA ARG A 21 6.64 9.80 -10.91
C ARG A 21 8.11 9.63 -10.52
N LYS A 22 8.38 9.31 -9.24
CA LYS A 22 9.73 9.13 -8.69
C LYS A 22 10.16 7.66 -8.60
N ALA A 23 9.30 6.72 -8.99
CA ALA A 23 9.68 5.32 -9.00
C ALA A 23 10.68 5.05 -10.13
N GLU A 24 11.48 4.02 -10.02
CA GLU A 24 12.26 3.47 -11.12
C GLU A 24 11.44 2.44 -11.91
N ASP A 25 11.78 2.15 -13.18
CA ASP A 25 11.01 1.18 -13.99
C ASP A 25 11.00 -0.22 -13.37
N TYR A 26 12.10 -0.61 -12.72
CA TYR A 26 12.21 -1.92 -12.06
C TYR A 26 11.37 -2.02 -10.77
N GLU A 27 10.90 -0.90 -10.23
CA GLU A 27 10.02 -0.90 -9.05
C GLU A 27 8.54 -1.10 -9.45
N LEU A 28 8.19 -0.94 -10.74
CA LEU A 28 6.81 -0.97 -11.20
C LEU A 28 6.46 -2.30 -11.90
N PRO A 29 5.33 -2.94 -11.54
CA PRO A 29 4.84 -4.08 -12.29
C PRO A 29 4.49 -3.68 -13.74
N LEU A 30 4.32 -4.69 -14.60
CA LEU A 30 3.91 -4.47 -16.01
C LEU A 30 2.47 -3.95 -16.07
N ASP A 31 1.61 -4.57 -15.29
CA ASP A 31 0.22 -4.20 -15.10
C ASP A 31 -0.23 -4.63 -13.70
N ILE A 32 -1.32 -4.02 -13.23
CA ILE A 32 -2.04 -4.47 -12.05
C ILE A 32 -3.53 -4.56 -12.40
N ARG A 33 -4.22 -5.47 -11.71
CA ARG A 33 -5.67 -5.61 -11.77
C ARG A 33 -6.26 -5.15 -10.46
N LEU A 34 -7.19 -4.20 -10.55
CA LEU A 34 -7.86 -3.61 -9.41
C LEU A 34 -9.36 -3.86 -9.55
N SER A 35 -9.99 -4.50 -8.57
CA SER A 35 -11.46 -4.51 -8.53
C SER A 35 -11.97 -3.08 -8.28
N GLN A 36 -13.22 -2.80 -8.67
CA GLN A 36 -13.78 -1.43 -8.63
C GLN A 36 -13.79 -0.80 -7.23
N HIS A 37 -13.77 -1.64 -6.18
CA HIS A 37 -13.65 -1.27 -4.77
C HIS A 37 -12.38 -1.81 -4.09
N GLY A 38 -11.43 -2.28 -4.89
CA GLY A 38 -10.21 -2.92 -4.43
C GLY A 38 -9.05 -1.95 -4.20
N PHE A 39 -8.04 -2.50 -3.55
CA PHE A 39 -6.69 -1.96 -3.50
C PHE A 39 -5.75 -3.05 -4.05
N TYR A 40 -4.60 -2.63 -4.58
CA TYR A 40 -3.54 -3.51 -5.03
C TYR A 40 -2.23 -2.99 -4.44
N HIS A 41 -1.39 -3.90 -3.96
CA HIS A 41 -0.09 -3.52 -3.41
C HIS A 41 0.99 -4.52 -3.78
N TRP A 42 2.23 -4.04 -3.83
CA TRP A 42 3.41 -4.86 -4.08
C TRP A 42 4.62 -4.30 -3.34
N LEU A 43 5.61 -5.16 -3.10
CA LEU A 43 6.92 -4.81 -2.55
C LEU A 43 7.93 -4.68 -3.70
N ALA A 44 8.57 -3.52 -3.81
CA ALA A 44 9.78 -3.35 -4.58
C ALA A 44 10.98 -3.75 -3.71
N GLU A 45 11.40 -5.01 -3.82
CA GLU A 45 12.41 -5.60 -2.92
C GLU A 45 13.74 -4.84 -2.92
N ARG A 46 14.20 -4.35 -4.08
CA ARG A 46 15.49 -3.66 -4.22
C ARG A 46 15.60 -2.37 -3.42
N THR A 47 14.48 -1.69 -3.22
CA THR A 47 14.40 -0.40 -2.52
C THR A 47 13.62 -0.49 -1.21
N ASN A 48 13.12 -1.68 -0.89
CA ASN A 48 12.30 -1.95 0.27
C ASN A 48 11.15 -0.93 0.40
N ARG A 49 10.38 -0.81 -0.68
CA ARG A 49 9.23 0.10 -0.77
C ARG A 49 7.97 -0.67 -1.07
N ILE A 50 6.90 -0.35 -0.37
CA ILE A 50 5.57 -0.87 -0.69
C ILE A 50 4.81 0.20 -1.44
N TYR A 51 4.29 -0.18 -2.58
CA TYR A 51 3.38 0.65 -3.37
C TYR A 51 1.97 0.14 -3.11
N LEU A 52 1.05 1.06 -2.86
CA LEU A 52 -0.36 0.76 -2.70
C LEU A 52 -1.16 1.64 -3.66
N VAL A 53 -1.98 1.00 -4.48
CA VAL A 53 -2.90 1.62 -5.43
C VAL A 53 -4.32 1.27 -5.05
N TRP A 54 -5.24 2.23 -5.11
CA TRP A 54 -6.66 1.98 -4.84
C TRP A 54 -7.53 2.93 -5.67
N HIS A 55 -8.80 2.56 -5.82
CA HIS A 55 -9.80 3.42 -6.46
C HIS A 55 -10.74 3.96 -5.38
N ASP A 56 -10.86 5.30 -5.28
CA ASP A 56 -11.72 5.93 -4.26
C ASP A 56 -13.17 6.15 -4.70
N GLY A 57 -13.55 5.61 -5.86
CA GLY A 57 -14.84 5.83 -6.52
C GLY A 57 -14.82 6.94 -7.56
N THR A 58 -13.84 7.84 -7.53
CA THR A 58 -13.70 8.96 -8.48
C THR A 58 -12.40 8.92 -9.27
N GLN A 59 -11.31 8.50 -8.64
CA GLN A 59 -9.99 8.44 -9.25
C GLN A 59 -9.13 7.36 -8.61
N THR A 60 -8.21 6.83 -9.41
CA THR A 60 -7.13 5.98 -8.90
C THR A 60 -6.12 6.82 -8.13
N ARG A 61 -5.73 6.33 -6.97
CA ARG A 61 -4.71 6.94 -6.11
C ARG A 61 -3.60 5.95 -5.84
N GLY A 62 -2.42 6.49 -5.56
CA GLY A 62 -1.23 5.72 -5.22
C GLY A 62 -0.51 6.34 -4.04
N ILE A 63 0.02 5.51 -3.15
CA ILE A 63 0.91 5.90 -2.07
C ILE A 63 2.09 4.93 -2.00
N VAL A 64 3.25 5.46 -1.61
CA VAL A 64 4.46 4.66 -1.40
C VAL A 64 4.82 4.73 0.07
N PHE A 65 5.12 3.58 0.65
CA PHE A 65 5.63 3.44 1.99
C PHE A 65 7.04 2.90 1.95
N ASN A 66 7.88 3.35 2.88
CA ASN A 66 9.15 2.68 3.11
C ASN A 66 8.90 1.55 4.09
N MET A 67 9.61 0.47 3.85
CA MET A 67 9.63 -0.66 4.74
C MET A 67 10.87 -0.50 5.63
N SER A 68 10.75 -0.77 6.93
CA SER A 68 11.93 -0.71 7.83
C SER A 68 12.96 -1.77 7.39
N ALA A 69 14.18 -1.74 7.92
CA ALA A 69 15.15 -2.82 7.67
C ALA A 69 14.66 -4.22 8.14
N HIS A 70 13.60 -4.26 8.95
CA HIS A 70 12.93 -5.48 9.43
C HIS A 70 11.63 -5.80 8.68
N ALA A 71 11.29 -5.02 7.67
CA ALA A 71 10.13 -5.25 6.83
C ALA A 71 10.20 -6.53 6.01
N GLY A 72 9.05 -7.20 5.84
CA GLY A 72 8.97 -8.48 5.15
C GLY A 72 9.68 -9.61 5.88
N LYS A 73 10.24 -9.35 7.07
CA LYS A 73 10.76 -10.40 7.94
C LYS A 73 9.74 -10.71 9.02
N PRO A 74 9.39 -11.99 9.19
CA PRO A 74 8.54 -12.44 10.28
C PRO A 74 9.11 -11.98 11.63
N PHE A 75 8.44 -11.02 12.27
CA PHE A 75 8.92 -10.47 13.54
C PHE A 75 8.10 -10.99 14.72
N ARG A 76 6.76 -10.86 14.64
CA ARG A 76 5.81 -11.27 15.67
C ARG A 76 4.46 -11.59 15.05
N GLN A 77 3.66 -12.42 15.72
CA GLN A 77 2.23 -12.52 15.41
C GLN A 77 1.47 -11.36 16.07
N ARG A 78 0.73 -10.62 15.24
CA ARG A 78 -0.11 -9.51 15.67
C ARG A 78 -1.22 -9.27 14.64
N GLN A 79 -2.23 -8.50 15.03
CA GLN A 79 -3.15 -7.90 14.08
C GLN A 79 -2.41 -6.98 13.09
N CYS A 80 -2.61 -7.21 11.80
CA CYS A 80 -2.16 -6.36 10.72
C CYS A 80 -3.00 -5.07 10.64
N ASP A 81 -2.36 -3.91 10.62
CA ASP A 81 -3.00 -2.59 10.55
C ASP A 81 -3.71 -2.36 9.19
N LEU A 82 -3.33 -3.11 8.14
CA LEU A 82 -3.93 -2.99 6.81
C LEU A 82 -5.14 -3.92 6.65
N CYS A 83 -4.96 -5.24 6.79
CA CYS A 83 -6.02 -6.24 6.55
C CYS A 83 -6.78 -6.68 7.81
N GLY A 84 -6.31 -6.29 9.00
CA GLY A 84 -7.02 -6.56 10.25
C GLY A 84 -6.95 -8.02 10.70
N GLN A 85 -6.29 -8.90 9.93
CA GLN A 85 -6.07 -10.30 10.28
C GLN A 85 -4.96 -10.43 11.32
N PHE A 86 -5.08 -11.45 12.18
CA PHE A 86 -4.01 -11.82 13.12
C PHE A 86 -3.03 -12.74 12.41
N VAL A 87 -1.91 -12.19 11.97
CA VAL A 87 -0.92 -12.87 11.12
C VAL A 87 0.49 -12.54 11.59
N GLU A 88 1.47 -13.16 10.96
CA GLU A 88 2.84 -12.74 11.11
C GLU A 88 3.06 -11.40 10.39
N VAL A 89 3.57 -10.40 11.11
CA VAL A 89 3.70 -9.03 10.62
C VAL A 89 5.16 -8.60 10.49
N GLY A 90 5.39 -7.66 9.56
CA GLY A 90 6.60 -6.85 9.45
C GLY A 90 6.32 -5.36 9.69
N ASP A 91 7.40 -4.60 9.89
CA ASP A 91 7.34 -3.18 10.24
C ASP A 91 7.38 -2.25 9.01
N MET A 92 6.33 -1.45 8.84
CA MET A 92 6.22 -0.42 7.81
C MET A 92 6.42 0.98 8.40
N ILE A 93 7.17 1.83 7.68
CA ILE A 93 7.43 3.23 8.05
C ILE A 93 7.00 4.16 6.93
N SER A 94 5.97 4.96 7.18
CA SER A 94 5.67 6.13 6.34
C SER A 94 6.49 7.31 6.85
N VAL A 95 7.30 7.94 5.99
CA VAL A 95 8.06 9.15 6.32
C VAL A 95 7.57 10.29 5.46
N ARG A 96 7.24 11.42 6.08
CA ARG A 96 6.76 12.62 5.37
C ARG A 96 7.51 13.87 5.82
N SER A 97 7.68 14.82 4.91
CA SER A 97 8.20 16.15 5.22
C SER A 97 7.06 17.04 5.72
N LEU A 98 7.24 17.68 6.87
CA LEU A 98 6.34 18.69 7.40
C LEU A 98 6.62 20.02 6.67
N LYS A 99 5.87 20.30 5.61
CA LYS A 99 5.98 21.58 4.89
C LYS A 99 5.60 22.73 5.83
N GLY A 100 6.47 23.75 5.94
CA GLY A 100 6.17 25.00 6.64
C GLY A 100 6.95 25.27 7.94
N ARG A 101 7.85 24.38 8.37
CA ARG A 101 8.83 24.67 9.43
C ARG A 101 10.21 24.93 8.82
N GLN A 102 10.94 25.91 9.35
CA GLN A 102 12.26 26.34 8.83
C GLN A 102 13.32 25.23 8.94
N ASP A 103 13.12 24.27 9.84
CA ASP A 103 13.87 23.04 9.87
C ASP A 103 13.08 21.95 9.13
N ALA A 104 13.76 21.20 8.26
CA ALA A 104 13.22 20.05 7.54
C ALA A 104 12.79 18.93 8.50
N ALA A 105 11.71 19.17 9.24
CA ALA A 105 11.16 18.23 10.20
C ALA A 105 10.42 17.14 9.43
N TYR A 106 10.81 15.90 9.67
CA TYR A 106 10.15 14.72 9.14
C TYR A 106 9.29 14.10 10.24
N GLN A 107 8.11 13.62 9.86
CA GLN A 107 7.30 12.76 10.73
C GLN A 107 7.33 11.34 10.19
N ALA A 108 7.70 10.40 11.05
CA ALA A 108 7.63 8.98 10.78
C ALA A 108 6.40 8.39 11.46
N THR A 109 5.58 7.68 10.70
CA THR A 109 4.42 6.93 11.20
C THR A 109 4.66 5.44 10.96
N TYR A 110 4.57 4.65 12.02
CA TYR A 110 4.81 3.22 12.00
C TYR A 110 3.49 2.44 11.94
N SER A 111 3.48 1.34 11.18
CA SER A 111 2.39 0.36 11.17
C SER A 111 2.94 -1.06 11.03
N TYR A 112 2.19 -2.01 11.56
CA TYR A 112 2.46 -3.43 11.39
C TYR A 112 1.59 -3.95 10.25
N ILE A 113 2.18 -4.53 9.21
CA ILE A 113 1.44 -5.12 8.09
C ILE A 113 1.89 -6.56 7.86
N CYS A 114 1.11 -7.35 7.10
CA CYS A 114 1.46 -8.75 6.81
C CYS A 114 2.91 -8.87 6.34
N ALA A 115 3.67 -9.81 6.91
CA ALA A 115 5.02 -10.11 6.46
C ALA A 115 5.00 -10.67 5.03
N ASP A 116 4.05 -11.56 4.75
CA ASP A 116 3.66 -11.95 3.39
C ASP A 116 2.54 -11.02 2.90
N LEU A 117 2.82 -10.26 1.85
CA LEU A 117 1.85 -9.34 1.28
C LEU A 117 0.73 -10.06 0.50
N GLU A 118 0.93 -11.30 0.08
CA GLU A 118 -0.13 -12.11 -0.55
C GLU A 118 -1.26 -12.42 0.44
N ASP A 119 -0.94 -12.67 1.71
CA ASP A 119 -1.93 -12.89 2.78
C ASP A 119 -2.85 -11.68 2.96
N CYS A 120 -2.26 -10.49 2.89
CA CYS A 120 -3.00 -9.23 2.95
C CYS A 120 -3.90 -9.02 1.73
N ARG A 121 -3.48 -9.49 0.54
CA ARG A 121 -4.23 -9.36 -0.71
C ARG A 121 -5.42 -10.31 -0.78
N GLY A 122 -5.29 -11.52 -0.24
CA GLY A 122 -6.38 -12.50 -0.16
C GLY A 122 -7.46 -12.14 0.87
N SER A 123 -7.20 -11.14 1.71
CA SER A 123 -8.14 -10.71 2.75
C SER A 123 -9.16 -9.71 2.21
N ALA A 124 -10.43 -9.88 2.60
CA ALA A 124 -11.49 -8.90 2.30
C ALA A 124 -11.30 -7.62 3.14
N ILE A 125 -10.56 -6.64 2.62
CA ILE A 125 -10.36 -5.34 3.29
C ILE A 125 -11.53 -4.42 2.95
N SER A 126 -12.28 -3.98 3.97
CA SER A 126 -13.35 -3.01 3.78
C SER A 126 -12.79 -1.62 3.42
N THR A 127 -13.56 -0.84 2.66
CA THR A 127 -13.24 0.56 2.33
C THR A 127 -12.98 1.41 3.58
N GLY A 128 -13.75 1.20 4.66
CA GLY A 128 -13.57 1.92 5.92
C GLY A 128 -12.23 1.66 6.58
N GLN A 129 -11.78 0.39 6.57
CA GLN A 129 -10.50 -0.02 7.12
C GLN A 129 -9.32 0.51 6.29
N LEU A 130 -9.41 0.40 4.96
CA LEU A 130 -8.42 0.98 4.06
C LEU A 130 -8.31 2.50 4.29
N ASN A 131 -9.43 3.21 4.40
CA ASN A 131 -9.44 4.64 4.66
C ASN A 131 -8.84 4.99 6.03
N HIS A 132 -9.12 4.21 7.07
CA HIS A 132 -8.51 4.40 8.38
C HIS A 132 -6.98 4.27 8.32
N PHE A 133 -6.48 3.21 7.68
CA PHE A 133 -5.06 3.00 7.46
C PHE A 133 -4.43 4.15 6.66
N LEU A 134 -5.05 4.56 5.56
CA LEU A 134 -4.56 5.67 4.74
C LEU A 134 -4.54 6.98 5.51
N ASN A 135 -5.57 7.28 6.32
CA ASN A 135 -5.64 8.51 7.10
C ASN A 135 -4.52 8.58 8.15
N LYS A 136 -4.19 7.45 8.81
CA LYS A 136 -3.05 7.33 9.73
C LYS A 136 -1.72 7.73 9.07
N HIS A 137 -1.56 7.46 7.77
CA HIS A 137 -0.30 7.70 7.06
C HIS A 137 -0.27 8.95 6.17
N ARG A 138 -1.42 9.58 5.91
CA ARG A 138 -1.54 10.82 5.12
C ARG A 138 -1.53 12.09 5.99
N SER A 139 -1.98 12.00 7.25
CA SER A 139 -2.17 13.11 8.19
C SER A 139 -0.88 13.77 8.58
#